data_AF-A0A087B3X2-F1
#
_entry.id   AF-A0A087B3X2-F1
#
_cell.length_a   1.000
_cell.length_b   1.000
_cell.length_c   1.000
_cell.angle_alpha   90.00
_cell.angle_beta   90.00
_cell.angle_gamma   90.00
#
_symmetry.space_group_name_H-M   'P 1'
#
loop_
_entity.id
_entity.type
_entity.pdbx_description
1 polymer ?
#
loop_
_entity_poly.entity_id
_entity_poly.type
_entity_poly.pdbx_seq_one_letter_code
_entity_poly.pdbx_strand_id
1 'polypeptide(L)'
;MASKYEWGAFDHAATSVITSMLKNKGVSYRAMESLTGGKISYSRVNDICTERRAPVKLSELITICDGLDEDPADAVQQIIDTARTMQAAADSPTVDPAHLDPSNPAHVQWIADHADLFDATAKKGDTQAEQEGMEELP
;
A
#
# COMPACT_ATOMS: atom_id res chain seq x y z
N MET A 1 -26.55 14.93 -15.01
CA MET A 1 -26.17 13.86 -14.05
C MET A 1 -24.92 14.34 -13.34
N ALA A 2 -24.86 14.28 -12.00
CA ALA A 2 -23.61 14.58 -11.29
C ALA A 2 -22.60 13.45 -11.58
N SER A 3 -21.39 13.77 -12.01
CA SER A 3 -20.34 12.76 -12.19
C SER A 3 -20.02 12.14 -10.83
N LYS A 4 -19.87 10.82 -10.80
CA LYS A 4 -19.35 10.12 -9.62
C LYS A 4 -17.90 10.60 -9.43
N TYR A 5 -17.57 11.03 -8.22
CA TYR A 5 -16.20 11.41 -7.88
C TYR A 5 -15.28 10.19 -8.00
N GLU A 6 -14.16 10.34 -8.69
CA GLU A 6 -13.10 9.33 -8.79
C GLU A 6 -12.06 9.58 -7.71
N TRP A 7 -11.76 8.55 -6.94
CA TRP A 7 -10.80 8.63 -5.83
C TRP A 7 -9.38 8.56 -6.37
N GLY A 8 -8.53 9.47 -5.92
CA GLY A 8 -7.11 9.50 -6.25
C GLY A 8 -6.24 8.85 -5.16
N ALA A 9 -4.95 8.70 -5.44
CA ALA A 9 -3.98 8.12 -4.50
C ALA A 9 -3.95 8.84 -3.14
N PHE A 10 -4.13 10.16 -3.12
CA PHE A 10 -4.18 10.93 -1.88
C PHE A 10 -5.43 10.63 -1.04
N ASP A 11 -6.57 10.33 -1.66
CA ASP A 11 -7.80 9.98 -0.93
C ASP A 11 -7.69 8.62 -0.25
N HIS A 12 -7.10 7.65 -0.97
CA HIS A 12 -6.79 6.33 -0.44
C HIS A 12 -5.72 6.38 0.65
N ALA A 13 -4.67 7.16 0.44
CA ALA A 13 -3.63 7.39 1.45
C ALA A 13 -4.20 8.01 2.72
N ALA A 14 -5.05 9.04 2.59
CA ALA A 14 -5.71 9.67 3.72
C ALA A 14 -6.57 8.68 4.52
N THR A 15 -7.32 7.83 3.82
CA THR A 15 -8.12 6.78 4.45
C THR A 15 -7.25 5.76 5.19
N SER A 16 -6.16 5.32 4.57
CA SER A 16 -5.21 4.37 5.16
C SER A 16 -4.55 4.92 6.43
N VAL A 17 -4.07 6.17 6.37
CA VAL A 17 -3.44 6.85 7.52
C VAL A 17 -4.43 7.01 8.66
N ILE A 18 -5.64 7.54 8.39
CA ILE A 18 -6.68 7.70 9.42
C ILE A 18 -7.04 6.34 10.05
N THR A 19 -7.29 5.32 9.23
CA THR A 19 -7.62 3.98 9.72
C THR A 19 -6.51 3.41 10.62
N SER A 20 -5.26 3.64 10.24
CA SER A 20 -4.09 3.21 11.02
C SER A 20 -3.97 3.97 12.34
N MET A 21 -4.20 5.29 12.36
CA MET A 21 -4.20 6.10 13.57
C MET A 21 -5.24 5.59 14.58
N LEU A 22 -6.49 5.36 14.13
CA LEU A 22 -7.55 4.83 14.98
C LEU A 22 -7.19 3.46 15.54
N LYS A 23 -6.65 2.57 14.70
CA LYS A 23 -6.24 1.22 15.10
C LYS A 23 -5.11 1.26 16.13
N ASN A 24 -4.08 2.08 15.90
CA ASN A 24 -2.92 2.21 16.77
C ASN A 24 -3.30 2.75 18.16
N LYS A 25 -4.29 3.66 18.22
CA LYS A 25 -4.82 4.20 19.48
C LYS A 25 -5.90 3.31 20.11
N GLY A 26 -6.32 2.24 19.43
CA GLY A 26 -7.42 1.37 19.89
C GLY A 26 -8.78 2.08 19.96
N VAL A 27 -8.98 3.12 19.16
CA VAL A 27 -10.16 3.98 19.21
C VAL A 27 -11.22 3.49 18.23
N SER A 28 -12.40 3.15 18.74
CA SER A 28 -13.55 2.83 17.90
C SER A 28 -14.14 4.07 17.24
N TYR A 29 -14.89 3.91 16.15
CA TYR A 29 -15.58 5.04 15.49
C TYR A 29 -16.56 5.76 16.42
N ARG A 30 -17.16 5.06 17.40
CA ARG A 30 -18.07 5.66 18.39
C ARG A 30 -17.28 6.48 19.41
N ALA A 31 -16.11 5.99 19.81
CA ALA A 31 -15.19 6.72 20.66
C ALA A 31 -14.70 7.99 19.96
N MET A 32 -14.40 7.95 18.65
CA MET A 32 -14.05 9.17 17.89
C MET A 32 -15.13 10.25 17.92
N GLU A 33 -16.41 9.87 17.77
CA GLU A 33 -17.52 10.82 17.88
C GLU A 33 -17.56 11.49 19.26
N SER A 34 -17.24 10.74 20.33
CA SER A 34 -17.19 11.27 21.69
C SER A 34 -15.97 12.16 21.92
N LEU A 35 -14.78 11.74 21.47
CA LEU A 35 -13.52 12.49 21.59
C LEU A 35 -13.58 13.84 20.88
N THR A 36 -14.30 13.91 19.78
CA THR A 36 -14.46 15.14 18.99
C THR A 36 -15.67 15.98 19.41
N GLY A 37 -16.39 15.59 20.48
CA GLY A 37 -17.59 16.28 20.94
C GLY A 37 -18.71 16.32 19.88
N GLY A 38 -18.79 15.31 19.03
CA GLY A 38 -19.78 15.22 17.94
C GLY A 38 -19.48 16.06 16.71
N LYS A 39 -18.31 16.73 16.63
CA LYS A 39 -17.90 17.47 15.43
C LYS A 39 -17.76 16.57 14.19
N ILE A 40 -17.38 15.31 14.39
CA ILE A 40 -17.47 14.26 13.38
C ILE A 40 -18.30 13.10 13.91
N SER A 41 -19.31 12.70 13.15
CA SER A 41 -20.23 11.64 13.57
C SER A 41 -19.63 10.25 13.37
N TYR A 42 -20.12 9.27 14.13
CA TYR A 42 -19.75 7.85 13.95
C TYR A 42 -19.86 7.42 12.47
N SER A 43 -20.99 7.73 11.84
CA SER A 43 -21.26 7.34 10.46
C SER A 43 -20.27 7.97 9.48
N ARG A 44 -19.84 9.20 9.74
CA ARG A 44 -18.86 9.87 8.89
C ARG A 44 -17.46 9.28 9.05
N VAL A 45 -17.05 8.97 10.27
CA VAL A 45 -15.78 8.25 10.51
C VAL A 45 -15.78 6.89 9.79
N ASN A 46 -16.88 6.15 9.88
CA ASN A 46 -17.04 4.89 9.15
C ASN A 46 -17.01 5.09 7.63
N ASP A 47 -17.68 6.12 7.10
CA ASP A 47 -17.67 6.41 5.66
C ASP A 47 -16.25 6.72 5.16
N ILE A 48 -15.46 7.47 5.93
CA ILE A 48 -14.05 7.74 5.62
C ILE A 48 -13.25 6.42 5.62
N CYS A 49 -13.29 5.64 6.70
CA CYS A 49 -12.49 4.42 6.85
C CYS A 49 -12.89 3.29 5.88
N THR A 50 -14.07 3.37 5.26
CA THR A 50 -14.58 2.38 4.29
C THR A 50 -14.69 2.92 2.87
N GLU A 51 -14.08 4.08 2.60
CA GLU A 51 -14.05 4.75 1.29
C GLU A 51 -15.43 4.96 0.66
N ARG A 52 -16.41 5.31 1.50
CA ARG A 52 -17.79 5.53 1.06
C ARG A 52 -18.08 7.01 0.86
N ARG A 53 -18.89 7.28 -0.17
CA ARG A 53 -19.46 8.58 -0.55
C ARG A 53 -18.44 9.61 -1.03
N ALA A 54 -17.58 10.09 -0.16
CA ALA A 54 -16.66 11.18 -0.44
C ALA A 54 -15.39 11.07 0.43
N PRO A 55 -14.22 11.48 -0.11
CA PRO A 55 -12.97 11.56 0.65
C PRO A 55 -13.08 12.43 1.90
N VAL A 56 -12.10 12.27 2.78
CA VAL A 56 -12.00 13.10 3.98
C VAL A 56 -11.72 14.56 3.61
N LYS A 57 -12.38 15.49 4.30
CA LYS A 57 -12.10 16.93 4.18
C LYS A 57 -10.97 17.33 5.12
N LEU A 58 -10.23 18.39 4.78
CA LEU A 58 -9.17 18.92 5.65
C LEU A 58 -9.66 19.22 7.08
N SER A 59 -10.83 19.84 7.22
CA SER A 59 -11.42 20.12 8.54
C SER A 59 -11.74 18.86 9.33
N GLU A 60 -12.13 17.77 8.66
CA GLU A 60 -12.40 16.48 9.29
C GLU A 60 -11.09 15.82 9.73
N LEU A 61 -10.05 15.87 8.90
CA LEU A 61 -8.70 15.41 9.26
C LEU A 61 -8.19 16.11 10.52
N ILE A 62 -8.24 17.45 10.55
CA ILE A 62 -7.81 18.24 11.72
C ILE A 62 -8.63 17.86 12.96
N THR A 63 -9.96 17.68 12.81
CA THR A 63 -10.84 17.26 13.92
C THR A 63 -10.48 15.87 14.44
N ILE A 64 -10.13 14.93 13.56
CA ILE A 64 -9.69 13.59 13.95
C ILE A 64 -8.34 13.64 14.68
N CYS A 65 -7.39 14.44 14.19
CA CYS A 65 -6.08 14.61 14.82
C CYS A 65 -6.21 15.21 16.23
N ASP A 66 -7.02 16.27 16.38
CA ASP A 66 -7.36 16.89 17.66
C ASP A 66 -7.98 15.86 18.64
N GLY A 67 -8.92 15.04 18.17
CA GLY A 67 -9.52 13.99 18.98
C GLY A 67 -8.58 12.83 19.38
N LEU A 68 -7.48 12.63 18.66
CA LEU A 68 -6.48 11.57 18.90
C LEU A 68 -5.21 12.06 19.60
N ASP A 69 -5.12 13.36 19.88
CA ASP A 69 -3.91 14.04 20.37
C ASP A 69 -2.71 13.78 19.43
N GLU A 70 -2.94 13.99 18.13
CA GLU A 70 -1.96 13.81 17.05
C GLU A 70 -1.71 15.15 16.34
N ASP A 71 -0.48 15.37 15.86
CA ASP A 71 -0.15 16.58 15.09
C ASP A 71 -0.72 16.46 13.66
N PRO A 72 -1.63 17.36 13.24
CA PRO A 72 -2.16 17.33 11.88
C PRO A 72 -1.09 17.55 10.80
N ALA A 73 0.02 18.23 11.09
CA ALA A 73 1.11 18.40 10.13
C ALA A 73 1.81 17.06 9.83
N ASP A 74 2.08 16.28 10.88
CA ASP A 74 2.65 14.94 10.75
C ASP A 74 1.71 14.00 10.01
N ALA A 75 0.40 14.06 10.29
CA ALA A 75 -0.60 13.28 9.58
C ALA A 75 -0.62 13.62 8.08
N VAL A 76 -0.58 14.92 7.71
CA VAL A 76 -0.52 15.34 6.30
C VAL A 76 0.76 14.85 5.63
N GLN A 77 1.91 14.91 6.32
CA GLN A 77 3.17 14.41 5.79
C GLN A 77 3.11 12.90 5.54
N GLN A 78 2.57 12.12 6.48
CA GLN A 78 2.35 10.68 6.30
C GLN A 78 1.43 10.36 5.13
N ILE A 79 0.38 11.17 4.90
CA ILE A 79 -0.52 11.01 3.75
C ILE A 79 0.24 11.25 2.44
N ILE A 80 1.07 12.29 2.38
CA ILE A 80 1.86 12.60 1.18
C ILE A 80 2.82 11.46 0.87
N ASP A 81 3.54 10.95 1.87
CA ASP A 81 4.52 9.89 1.68
C ASP A 81 3.85 8.55 1.31
N THR A 82 2.71 8.24 1.94
CA THR A 82 1.88 7.09 1.59
C THR A 82 1.36 7.18 0.16
N ALA A 83 0.84 8.35 -0.26
CA ALA A 83 0.31 8.55 -1.60
C ALA A 83 1.41 8.41 -2.67
N ARG A 84 2.60 8.96 -2.41
CA ARG A 84 3.77 8.80 -3.30
C ARG A 84 4.19 7.35 -3.43
N THR A 85 4.16 6.60 -2.33
CA THR A 85 4.44 5.17 -2.33
C THR A 85 3.41 4.40 -3.17
N MET A 86 2.13 4.72 -3.02
CA MET A 86 1.05 4.12 -3.82
C MET A 86 1.18 4.44 -5.31
N GLN A 87 1.55 5.67 -5.65
CA GLN A 87 1.79 6.09 -7.04
C GLN A 87 3.01 5.38 -7.63
N ALA A 88 4.13 5.33 -6.91
CA ALA A 88 5.33 4.63 -7.36
C ALA A 88 5.08 3.12 -7.57
N ALA A 89 4.26 2.50 -6.73
CA ALA A 89 3.85 1.11 -6.90
C ALA A 89 2.93 0.90 -8.12
N ALA A 90 2.09 1.88 -8.45
CA ALA A 90 1.22 1.83 -9.64
C ALA A 90 1.99 2.10 -10.94
N ASP A 91 3.02 2.95 -10.89
CA ASP A 91 3.89 3.29 -12.03
C ASP A 91 5.01 2.28 -12.23
N SER A 92 5.28 1.43 -11.24
CA SER A 92 6.19 0.31 -11.39
C SER A 92 5.61 -0.63 -12.45
N PRO A 93 6.38 -0.99 -13.49
CA PRO A 93 5.89 -1.90 -14.51
C PRO A 93 5.39 -3.17 -13.81
N THR A 94 4.14 -3.54 -14.05
CA THR A 94 3.61 -4.84 -13.65
C THR A 94 4.32 -5.87 -14.52
N VAL A 95 5.53 -6.25 -14.12
CA VAL A 95 6.31 -7.26 -14.81
C VAL A 95 5.67 -8.59 -14.45
N ASP A 96 4.91 -9.16 -15.39
CA ASP A 96 4.42 -10.53 -15.27
C ASP A 96 5.65 -11.45 -15.23
N PRO A 97 5.91 -12.16 -14.12
CA PRO A 97 7.08 -13.03 -14.01
C PRO A 97 7.12 -14.11 -15.08
N ALA A 98 5.95 -14.48 -15.65
CA ALA A 98 5.85 -15.47 -16.72
C ALA A 98 6.26 -14.92 -18.11
N HIS A 99 6.38 -13.59 -18.27
CA HIS A 99 6.70 -12.91 -19.54
C HIS A 99 7.98 -12.05 -19.44
N LEU A 100 8.89 -12.41 -18.55
CA LEU A 100 10.20 -11.77 -18.43
C LEU A 100 11.05 -11.99 -19.69
N ASP A 101 11.23 -10.93 -20.48
CA ASP A 101 12.26 -10.85 -21.52
C ASP A 101 13.63 -10.41 -20.92
N PRO A 102 14.65 -11.29 -20.87
CA PRO A 102 15.99 -10.96 -20.36
C PRO A 102 16.78 -9.98 -21.24
N SER A 103 16.27 -9.65 -22.44
CA SER A 103 16.85 -8.61 -23.31
C SER A 103 16.30 -7.22 -22.99
N ASN A 104 15.22 -7.11 -22.19
CA ASN A 104 14.64 -5.84 -21.79
C ASN A 104 15.30 -5.33 -20.49
N PRO A 105 16.00 -4.18 -20.49
CA PRO A 105 16.70 -3.68 -19.32
C PRO A 105 15.77 -3.41 -18.11
N ALA A 106 14.49 -3.09 -18.33
CA ALA A 106 13.53 -2.92 -17.24
C ALA A 106 13.18 -4.24 -16.55
N HIS A 107 13.09 -5.35 -17.31
CA HIS A 107 12.85 -6.67 -16.76
C HIS A 107 14.09 -7.21 -16.03
N VAL A 108 15.29 -6.94 -16.55
CA VAL A 108 16.55 -7.29 -15.88
C VAL A 108 16.65 -6.61 -14.51
N GLN A 109 16.33 -5.32 -14.43
CA GLN A 109 16.33 -4.60 -13.16
C GLN A 109 15.28 -5.16 -12.20
N TRP A 110 14.07 -5.47 -12.71
CA TRP A 110 13.01 -6.08 -11.90
C TRP A 110 13.43 -7.44 -11.33
N ILE A 111 14.10 -8.30 -12.11
CA ILE A 111 14.65 -9.58 -11.65
C ILE A 111 15.68 -9.38 -10.54
N ALA A 112 16.56 -8.38 -10.68
CA ALA A 112 17.57 -8.07 -9.66
C ALA A 112 16.94 -7.60 -8.34
N ASP A 113 15.88 -6.80 -8.42
CA ASP A 113 15.15 -6.28 -7.25
C ASP A 113 14.26 -7.35 -6.58
N HIS A 114 13.93 -8.45 -7.29
CA HIS A 114 13.07 -9.55 -6.84
C HIS A 114 13.77 -10.92 -6.93
N ALA A 115 15.07 -10.96 -6.68
CA ALA A 115 15.89 -12.18 -6.77
C ALA A 115 15.39 -13.30 -5.82
N ASP A 116 14.74 -12.93 -4.72
CA ASP A 116 14.14 -13.84 -3.74
C ASP A 116 13.05 -14.74 -4.33
N LEU A 117 12.37 -14.30 -5.40
CA LEU A 117 11.37 -15.10 -6.12
C LEU A 117 11.97 -16.22 -6.97
N PHE A 118 13.26 -16.12 -7.34
CA PHE A 118 13.92 -17.05 -8.27
C PHE A 118 14.94 -17.98 -7.59
N ASP A 119 15.38 -17.69 -6.36
CA ASP A 119 16.33 -18.53 -5.61
C ASP A 119 15.79 -19.93 -5.27
N ALA A 120 14.46 -20.11 -5.23
CA ALA A 120 13.85 -21.41 -4.90
C ALA A 120 14.02 -22.46 -6.01
N THR A 121 14.19 -22.06 -7.27
CA THR A 121 14.29 -22.97 -8.42
C THR A 121 15.74 -23.28 -8.83
N ALA A 122 16.69 -22.39 -8.54
CA ALA A 122 18.11 -22.59 -8.85
C ALA A 122 18.75 -23.79 -8.11
N LYS A 123 18.22 -24.17 -6.94
CA LYS A 123 18.69 -25.35 -6.19
C LYS A 123 18.28 -26.71 -6.76
N LYS A 124 17.50 -26.76 -7.85
CA LYS A 124 17.15 -28.00 -8.57
C LYS A 124 17.77 -28.08 -9.96
N GLY A 125 18.92 -27.44 -10.17
CA GLY A 125 19.84 -27.85 -11.23
C GLY A 125 20.40 -29.23 -10.87
N ASP A 126 19.95 -30.24 -11.59
CA ASP A 126 20.26 -31.66 -11.46
C ASP A 126 21.77 -31.91 -11.61
N THR A 127 22.52 -31.67 -10.54
CA THR A 127 23.98 -31.89 -10.48
C THR A 127 24.32 -33.37 -10.52
N GLN A 128 23.32 -34.25 -10.38
CA GLN A 128 23.47 -35.69 -10.42
C GLN A 128 23.54 -36.20 -11.87
N ALA A 129 22.73 -35.62 -12.79
CA ALA A 129 22.79 -35.93 -14.22
C ALA A 129 24.09 -35.46 -14.91
N GLU A 130 24.72 -34.38 -14.45
CA GLU A 130 26.02 -33.92 -14.99
C GLU A 130 27.21 -34.79 -14.52
N GLN A 131 27.12 -35.41 -13.34
CA GLN A 131 28.16 -36.31 -12.84
C GLN A 131 28.11 -37.70 -13.49
N GLU A 132 26.91 -38.22 -13.77
CA GLU A 132 26.73 -39.51 -14.47
C GLU A 132 27.20 -39.45 -15.94
N GLY A 133 27.12 -38.29 -16.60
CA GLY A 133 27.64 -38.09 -17.97
C GLY A 133 29.17 -38.00 -18.10
N MET A 134 29.90 -37.78 -17.00
CA MET A 134 31.37 -37.76 -16.99
C MET A 134 32.00 -39.11 -16.62
N GLU A 135 31.22 -40.05 -16.07
CA GLU A 135 31.70 -41.39 -15.69
C GLU A 135 31.59 -42.41 -16.85
N GLU A 136 30.89 -42.06 -17.94
CA GLU A 136 30.75 -42.88 -19.17
C GLU A 136 31.64 -42.41 -20.34
N LEU A 137 32.78 -41.76 -20.08
CA LEU A 137 33.81 -41.52 -21.09
C LEU A 137 34.97 -42.53 -20.91
N PRO A 138 35.19 -43.45 -21.88
CA PRO A 138 36.29 -44.42 -21.84
C PRO A 138 37.69 -43.80 -22.01
#